data_AF-A0A7L0XUI2-F1
#
_entry.id   AF-A0A7L0XUI2-F1
#
_cell.length_a   1.000
_cell.length_b   1.000
_cell.length_c   1.000
_cell.angle_alpha   90.00
_cell.angle_beta   90.00
_cell.angle_gamma   90.00
#
_symmetry.space_group_name_H-M   'P 1'
#
loop_
_entity.id
_entity.type
_entity.pdbx_description
1 polymer ?
#
loop_
_entity_poly.entity_id
_entity_poly.type
_entity_poly.pdbx_seq_one_letter_code
_entity_poly.pdbx_strand_id
1 'polypeptide(L)'
;CHGALDKMYETLELLQRRHNVRPDLLLCCGDFQAVRNEADLRCMAVPAKYRHMQTFYRYYSGEKKAPVLTVFIGGNHEASNHLQELPYGGWVAPNIYYLGYAGVVRFRGVRIGGISGIFKSHDYRKGHFECPPYNQQTIRSAYHVRNIEVFKLKQLKRPMDIFMSHDWPRSIYHYGNKKQLLKMKSFFRQEVESNTLGNPAASELLQHLKPTYWFSAHLHVKFAAFMQHETNSKEELPKATKFLALDKCLPHRDFLQIIEVEHDPNAGDSLEYDAEWIAVLKATNSLVNVTQSSWNMPEKNGLHAKWDYSATDEAIKEVLEELNHNLTIPCNFTLTAACYDPSKPQKNMQPVHTINPQTTEFCAQFGLTDINNRIQQAKEEGSGRGECEEEEEEEEEMDSTGSAEEPSEYNTDNSGLSSINPDEIMLDEEGGDEDLSTCSVDPSPDHPPEFSTSFSDIRIMPDSMAVSSDDAMDSNNEDLEKSGGSKQGEEKSSTDRPLKRIGGDENGNSGIKKIKRRNQAIYAAEEEDKTD
;
A
#
# COMPACT_ATOMS: atom_id res chain seq x y z
N CYS A 1 -9.12 -3.14 -2.73
CA CYS A 1 -10.51 -3.38 -3.22
C CYS A 1 -10.61 -3.31 -4.75
N HIS A 2 -9.90 -2.38 -5.40
CA HIS A 2 -9.98 -1.99 -6.80
C HIS A 2 -11.40 -1.55 -7.22
N GLY A 3 -12.10 -0.82 -6.33
CA GLY A 3 -13.45 -0.27 -6.55
C GLY A 3 -14.60 -1.28 -6.56
N ALA A 4 -14.33 -2.57 -6.35
CA ALA A 4 -15.34 -3.64 -6.33
C ALA A 4 -16.13 -3.72 -5.00
N LEU A 5 -16.62 -2.59 -4.49
CA LEU A 5 -17.32 -2.50 -3.20
C LEU A 5 -18.58 -3.37 -3.18
N ASP A 6 -19.39 -3.33 -4.24
CA ASP A 6 -20.61 -4.14 -4.34
C ASP A 6 -20.31 -5.64 -4.15
N LYS A 7 -19.30 -6.16 -4.86
CA LYS A 7 -18.89 -7.56 -4.74
C LYS A 7 -18.38 -7.89 -3.33
N MET A 8 -17.66 -6.97 -2.71
CA MET A 8 -17.15 -7.14 -1.35
C MET A 8 -18.30 -7.27 -0.35
N TYR A 9 -19.28 -6.35 -0.40
CA TYR A 9 -20.43 -6.37 0.50
C TYR A 9 -21.39 -7.53 0.23
N GLU A 10 -21.63 -7.90 -1.03
CA GLU A 10 -22.40 -9.09 -1.40
C GLU A 10 -21.75 -10.37 -0.86
N THR A 11 -20.41 -10.46 -0.93
CA THR A 11 -19.67 -11.61 -0.38
C THR A 11 -19.79 -11.67 1.15
N LEU A 12 -19.69 -10.52 1.82
CA LEU A 12 -19.91 -10.44 3.28
C LEU A 12 -21.32 -10.89 3.66
N GLU A 13 -22.34 -10.44 2.92
CA GLU A 13 -23.72 -10.84 3.16
C GLU A 13 -23.92 -12.35 2.93
N LEU A 14 -23.32 -12.92 1.89
CA LEU A 14 -23.33 -14.36 1.66
C LEU A 14 -22.70 -15.14 2.82
N LEU A 15 -21.56 -14.66 3.34
CA LEU A 15 -20.89 -15.27 4.48
C LEU A 15 -21.72 -15.17 5.75
N GLN A 16 -22.38 -14.04 5.98
CA GLN A 16 -23.32 -13.85 7.09
C GLN A 16 -24.45 -14.88 7.05
N ARG A 17 -25.08 -15.06 5.88
CA ARG A 17 -26.17 -16.02 5.70
C ARG A 17 -25.71 -17.47 5.86
N ARG A 18 -24.50 -17.81 5.39
CA ARG A 18 -23.99 -19.18 5.37
C ARG A 18 -23.43 -19.65 6.72
N HIS A 19 -22.72 -18.77 7.41
CA HIS A 19 -21.95 -19.12 8.61
C HIS A 19 -22.52 -18.52 9.89
N ASN A 20 -23.61 -17.73 9.81
CA ASN A 20 -24.21 -17.02 10.94
C ASN A 20 -23.21 -16.14 11.71
N VAL A 21 -22.21 -15.60 10.99
CA VAL A 21 -21.21 -14.67 11.52
C VAL A 21 -21.61 -13.27 11.07
N ARG A 22 -21.74 -12.31 11.98
CA ARG A 22 -22.04 -10.91 11.66
C ARG A 22 -20.81 -10.04 11.93
N PRO A 23 -20.04 -9.65 10.90
CA PRO A 23 -18.95 -8.71 11.06
C PRO A 23 -19.44 -7.36 11.57
N ASP A 24 -18.79 -6.84 12.61
CA ASP A 24 -19.08 -5.51 13.16
C ASP A 24 -18.35 -4.38 12.41
N LEU A 25 -17.14 -4.68 11.91
CA LEU A 25 -16.25 -3.73 11.25
C LEU A 25 -15.57 -4.40 10.05
N LEU A 26 -15.41 -3.64 8.98
CA LEU A 26 -14.67 -4.03 7.78
C LEU A 26 -13.44 -3.14 7.62
N LEU A 27 -12.26 -3.77 7.53
CA LEU A 27 -10.99 -3.08 7.29
C LEU A 27 -10.52 -3.30 5.86
N CYS A 28 -10.23 -2.24 5.11
CA CYS A 28 -9.70 -2.31 3.75
C CYS A 28 -8.31 -1.67 3.66
N CYS A 29 -7.30 -2.49 3.35
CA CYS A 29 -5.89 -2.07 3.31
C CYS A 29 -5.50 -1.39 1.98
N GLY A 30 -6.33 -0.52 1.41
CA GLY A 30 -6.01 0.23 0.19
C GLY A 30 -6.59 -0.28 -1.11
N ASP A 31 -6.23 0.46 -2.16
CA ASP A 31 -6.88 0.48 -3.48
C ASP A 31 -8.40 0.46 -3.30
N PHE A 32 -8.93 1.39 -2.52
CA PHE A 32 -10.37 1.48 -2.27
C PHE A 32 -11.09 2.03 -3.50
N GLN A 33 -10.45 2.97 -4.21
CA GLN A 33 -10.98 3.71 -5.35
C GLN A 33 -12.25 4.50 -5.00
N ALA A 34 -12.12 5.44 -4.07
CA ALA A 34 -13.19 6.37 -3.66
C ALA A 34 -13.55 7.41 -4.75
N VAL A 35 -13.85 6.97 -5.98
CA VAL A 35 -14.10 7.84 -7.14
C VAL A 35 -15.55 8.35 -7.15
N ARG A 36 -15.76 9.67 -7.03
CA ARG A 36 -17.11 10.29 -6.99
C ARG A 36 -17.65 10.60 -8.38
N ASN A 37 -16.77 10.98 -9.31
CA ASN A 37 -17.08 11.40 -10.68
C ASN A 37 -15.88 11.22 -11.63
N GLU A 38 -16.04 11.62 -12.89
CA GLU A 38 -15.00 11.48 -13.92
C GLU A 38 -13.78 12.39 -13.70
N ALA A 39 -13.93 13.51 -12.97
CA ALA A 39 -12.79 14.34 -12.60
C ALA A 39 -11.87 13.59 -11.62
N ASP A 40 -12.44 12.95 -10.60
CA ASP A 40 -11.69 12.08 -9.69
C ASP A 40 -11.04 10.89 -10.44
N LEU A 41 -11.74 10.33 -11.42
CA LEU A 41 -11.22 9.21 -12.22
C LEU A 41 -9.93 9.59 -12.97
N ARG A 42 -9.82 10.85 -13.42
CA ARG A 42 -8.61 11.39 -14.06
C ARG A 42 -7.45 11.59 -13.08
N CYS A 43 -7.74 11.68 -11.78
CA CYS A 43 -6.74 11.79 -10.72
C CYS A 43 -6.24 10.42 -10.20
N MET A 44 -6.66 9.32 -10.83
CA MET A 44 -6.08 8.00 -10.58
C MET A 44 -4.80 7.77 -11.40
N ALA A 45 -3.73 7.34 -10.75
CA ALA A 45 -2.50 6.89 -11.40
C ALA A 45 -2.64 5.48 -12.00
N VAL A 46 -3.58 5.35 -12.94
CA VAL A 46 -3.87 4.13 -13.71
C VAL A 46 -3.89 4.51 -15.19
N PRO A 47 -3.41 3.66 -16.12
CA PRO A 47 -3.52 3.95 -17.55
C PRO A 47 -4.99 4.20 -17.96
N ALA A 48 -5.23 5.17 -18.85
CA ALA A 48 -6.58 5.62 -19.19
C ALA A 48 -7.53 4.47 -19.58
N LYS A 49 -7.02 3.48 -20.33
CA LYS A 49 -7.78 2.28 -20.77
C LYS A 49 -8.30 1.39 -19.64
N TYR A 50 -7.71 1.46 -18.45
CA TYR A 50 -8.09 0.65 -17.27
C TYR A 50 -8.85 1.47 -16.21
N ARG A 51 -9.13 2.75 -16.47
CA ARG A 51 -9.90 3.60 -15.57
C ARG A 51 -11.38 3.30 -15.73
N HIS A 52 -12.01 2.83 -14.65
CA HIS A 52 -13.44 2.57 -14.61
C HIS A 52 -14.05 3.23 -13.36
N MET A 53 -15.24 3.82 -13.50
CA MET A 53 -15.96 4.46 -12.38
C MET A 53 -16.31 3.49 -11.23
N GLN A 54 -16.38 2.19 -11.53
CA GLN A 54 -16.76 1.15 -10.56
C GLN A 54 -18.07 1.51 -9.84
N THR A 55 -18.13 1.42 -8.51
CA THR A 55 -19.39 1.49 -7.75
C THR A 55 -19.40 2.49 -6.60
N PHE A 56 -18.26 3.10 -6.24
CA PHE A 56 -18.18 3.99 -5.07
C PHE A 56 -19.12 5.20 -5.16
N TYR A 57 -19.27 5.80 -6.35
CA TYR A 57 -20.14 6.97 -6.55
C TYR A 57 -21.59 6.75 -6.06
N ARG A 58 -22.09 5.51 -6.04
CA ARG A 58 -23.43 5.15 -5.54
C ARG A 58 -23.53 5.25 -4.01
N TYR A 59 -22.43 4.95 -3.32
CA TYR A 59 -22.34 5.12 -1.87
C TYR A 59 -22.16 6.59 -1.50
N TYR A 60 -21.36 7.30 -2.28
CA TYR A 60 -21.17 8.73 -2.15
C TYR A 60 -22.49 9.51 -2.32
N SER A 61 -23.25 9.22 -3.37
CA SER A 61 -24.54 9.88 -3.67
C SER A 61 -25.68 9.51 -2.71
N GLY A 62 -25.51 8.45 -1.91
CA GLY A 62 -26.55 7.91 -1.03
C GLY A 62 -27.53 6.96 -1.71
N GLU A 63 -27.33 6.61 -2.99
CA GLU A 63 -28.10 5.55 -3.67
C GLU A 63 -27.94 4.21 -2.94
N LYS A 64 -26.73 3.95 -2.40
CA LYS A 64 -26.40 2.80 -1.57
C LYS A 64 -25.85 3.25 -0.22
N LYS A 65 -25.99 2.38 0.78
CA LYS A 65 -25.37 2.54 2.10
C LYS A 65 -24.51 1.31 2.38
N ALA A 66 -23.31 1.51 2.92
CA ALA A 66 -22.46 0.39 3.33
C ALA A 66 -23.15 -0.40 4.46
N PRO A 67 -23.31 -1.73 4.32
CA PRO A 67 -24.04 -2.55 5.29
C PRO A 67 -23.26 -2.80 6.60
N VAL A 68 -21.94 -2.61 6.56
CA VAL A 68 -21.03 -2.74 7.71
C VAL A 68 -20.15 -1.51 7.76
N LEU A 69 -19.86 -1.00 8.96
CA LEU A 69 -18.92 0.10 9.13
C LEU A 69 -17.59 -0.27 8.48
N THR A 70 -17.14 0.56 7.55
CA THR A 70 -15.97 0.28 6.74
C THR A 70 -14.90 1.33 7.02
N VAL A 71 -13.73 0.89 7.49
CA VAL A 71 -12.54 1.73 7.67
C VAL A 71 -11.50 1.34 6.64
N PHE A 72 -10.89 2.32 5.97
CA PHE A 72 -9.88 2.04 4.97
C PHE A 72 -8.70 3.03 5.02
N ILE A 73 -7.56 2.57 4.52
CA ILE A 73 -6.39 3.39 4.15
C ILE A 73 -6.30 3.47 2.63
N GLY A 74 -5.54 4.42 2.09
CA GLY A 74 -5.30 4.55 0.64
C GLY A 74 -4.23 3.58 0.15
N GLY A 75 -4.37 3.11 -1.09
CA GLY A 75 -3.32 2.42 -1.86
C GLY A 75 -2.70 3.31 -2.94
N ASN A 76 -2.23 2.70 -4.04
CA ASN A 76 -1.68 3.43 -5.19
C ASN A 76 -2.70 3.65 -6.31
N HIS A 77 -3.79 2.89 -6.34
CA HIS A 77 -4.91 3.11 -7.27
C HIS A 77 -6.07 3.80 -6.55
N GLU A 78 -5.95 5.11 -6.35
CA GLU A 78 -6.93 5.92 -5.64
C GLU A 78 -7.34 7.16 -6.43
N ALA A 79 -8.52 7.69 -6.12
CA ALA A 79 -8.85 9.07 -6.45
C ALA A 79 -8.01 9.99 -5.55
N SER A 80 -6.75 10.26 -5.94
CA SER A 80 -5.78 10.94 -5.09
C SER A 80 -6.27 12.31 -4.61
N ASN A 81 -6.99 13.05 -5.46
CA ASN A 81 -7.60 14.33 -5.08
C ASN A 81 -8.65 14.19 -3.97
N HIS A 82 -9.52 13.19 -4.06
CA HIS A 82 -10.57 12.99 -3.05
C HIS A 82 -9.98 12.51 -1.72
N LEU A 83 -8.95 11.67 -1.72
CA LEU A 83 -8.29 11.29 -0.46
C LEU A 83 -7.45 12.42 0.13
N GLN A 84 -6.83 13.24 -0.73
CA GLN A 84 -6.06 14.42 -0.33
C GLN A 84 -6.92 15.46 0.39
N GLU A 85 -8.20 15.57 0.07
CA GLU A 85 -9.16 16.41 0.80
C GLU A 85 -9.23 16.10 2.32
N LEU A 86 -8.89 14.87 2.72
CA LEU A 86 -9.06 14.32 4.07
C LEU A 86 -7.73 13.78 4.67
N PRO A 87 -6.68 14.60 4.82
CA PRO A 87 -5.36 14.13 5.23
C PRO A 87 -5.33 13.58 6.67
N TYR A 88 -6.24 14.07 7.53
CA TYR A 88 -6.42 13.62 8.92
C TYR A 88 -7.52 12.54 9.08
N GLY A 89 -8.05 12.04 7.96
CA GLY A 89 -9.17 11.12 7.93
C GLY A 89 -10.53 11.80 7.94
N GLY A 90 -11.57 11.05 7.59
CA GLY A 90 -12.93 11.55 7.51
C GLY A 90 -13.88 10.59 6.79
N TRP A 91 -15.17 10.91 6.83
CA TRP A 91 -16.18 10.14 6.13
C TRP A 91 -16.14 10.46 4.64
N VAL A 92 -15.95 9.45 3.80
CA VAL A 92 -16.04 9.59 2.33
C VAL A 92 -17.42 9.25 1.80
N ALA A 93 -18.22 8.56 2.60
CA ALA A 93 -19.63 8.26 2.40
C ALA A 93 -20.23 7.84 3.76
N PRO A 94 -21.56 7.81 3.92
CA PRO A 94 -22.16 7.30 5.16
C PRO A 94 -21.69 5.88 5.47
N ASN A 95 -21.17 5.67 6.68
CA ASN A 95 -20.64 4.38 7.17
C ASN A 95 -19.33 3.90 6.49
N ILE A 96 -18.63 4.78 5.77
CA ILE A 96 -17.32 4.52 5.16
C ILE A 96 -16.33 5.63 5.59
N TYR A 97 -15.32 5.26 6.37
CA TYR A 97 -14.34 6.17 6.97
C TYR A 97 -12.94 5.94 6.40
N TYR A 98 -12.33 7.00 5.90
CA TYR A 98 -10.92 7.02 5.51
C TYR A 98 -10.05 7.41 6.70
N LEU A 99 -8.95 6.69 6.95
CA LEU A 99 -8.03 6.97 8.06
C LEU A 99 -7.13 8.20 7.84
N GLY A 100 -7.06 8.75 6.63
CA GLY A 100 -6.12 9.82 6.29
C GLY A 100 -4.78 9.30 5.78
N TYR A 101 -3.81 10.20 5.62
CA TYR A 101 -2.44 9.80 5.23
C TYR A 101 -1.82 8.85 6.27
N ALA A 102 -2.08 9.14 7.54
CA ALA A 102 -1.95 8.21 8.64
C ALA A 102 -2.97 8.59 9.72
N GLY A 103 -3.43 7.61 10.49
CA GLY A 103 -4.43 7.84 11.52
C GLY A 103 -4.50 6.72 12.54
N VAL A 104 -5.05 7.04 13.71
CA VAL A 104 -5.43 6.07 14.73
C VAL A 104 -6.83 6.38 15.23
N VAL A 105 -7.70 5.38 15.21
CA VAL A 105 -9.08 5.44 15.71
C VAL A 105 -9.31 4.29 16.69
N ARG A 106 -10.41 4.38 17.44
CA ARG A 106 -10.87 3.31 18.32
C ARG A 106 -12.25 2.84 17.93
N PHE A 107 -12.50 1.54 18.04
CA PHE A 107 -13.80 0.93 17.82
C PHE A 107 -14.02 -0.16 18.87
N ARG A 108 -15.08 -0.04 19.68
CA ARG A 108 -15.32 -0.92 20.84
C ARG A 108 -14.09 -1.15 21.73
N GLY A 109 -13.29 -0.09 21.95
CA GLY A 109 -12.05 -0.15 22.71
C GLY A 109 -10.82 -0.66 21.94
N VAL A 110 -10.99 -1.33 20.80
CA VAL A 110 -9.90 -1.78 19.93
C VAL A 110 -9.24 -0.59 19.24
N ARG A 111 -7.92 -0.49 19.33
CA ARG A 111 -7.14 0.59 18.73
C ARG A 111 -6.61 0.19 17.36
N ILE A 112 -6.98 0.97 16.35
CA ILE A 112 -6.73 0.67 14.94
C ILE A 112 -5.93 1.82 14.33
N GLY A 113 -4.68 1.55 14.01
CA GLY A 113 -3.79 2.47 13.32
C GLY A 113 -3.65 2.13 11.83
N GLY A 114 -3.27 3.10 11.02
CA GLY A 114 -2.90 2.83 9.64
C GLY A 114 -2.06 3.92 9.00
N ILE A 115 -1.37 3.54 7.93
CA ILE A 115 -0.63 4.43 7.03
C ILE A 115 -1.03 4.14 5.59
N SER A 116 -1.39 5.20 4.87
CA SER A 116 -1.85 5.13 3.48
C SER A 116 -0.68 5.23 2.51
N GLY A 117 -0.84 4.63 1.34
CA GLY A 117 0.07 4.79 0.21
C GLY A 117 1.14 3.71 0.08
N ILE A 118 2.08 3.95 -0.83
CA ILE A 118 3.25 3.09 -1.07
C ILE A 118 4.56 3.85 -0.87
N PHE A 119 5.63 3.15 -0.50
CA PHE A 119 6.93 3.78 -0.32
C PHE A 119 7.68 4.03 -1.64
N LYS A 120 8.16 5.27 -1.82
CA LYS A 120 9.17 5.65 -2.81
C LYS A 120 10.20 6.58 -2.17
N SER A 121 11.48 6.21 -2.28
CA SER A 121 12.60 6.89 -1.61
C SER A 121 12.71 8.38 -1.96
N HIS A 122 12.53 8.72 -3.24
CA HIS A 122 12.69 10.08 -3.75
C HIS A 122 11.62 11.06 -3.28
N ASP A 123 10.43 10.58 -2.89
CA ASP A 123 9.36 11.44 -2.35
C ASP A 123 9.27 11.38 -0.82
N TYR A 124 9.86 10.37 -0.19
CA TYR A 124 9.73 10.10 1.24
C TYR A 124 10.06 11.30 2.15
N ARG A 125 11.01 12.15 1.76
CA ARG A 125 11.45 13.31 2.55
C ARG A 125 10.77 14.63 2.17
N LYS A 126 9.86 14.62 1.20
CA LYS A 126 9.17 15.84 0.75
C LYS A 126 7.97 16.16 1.65
N GLY A 127 7.45 17.38 1.52
CA GLY A 127 6.12 17.71 2.04
C GLY A 127 4.99 17.15 1.15
N HIS A 128 3.74 17.44 1.55
CA HIS A 128 2.56 17.23 0.71
C HIS A 128 2.24 18.53 -0.01
N PHE A 129 2.56 18.62 -1.29
CA PHE A 129 2.49 19.84 -2.11
C PHE A 129 1.57 19.69 -3.32
N GLU A 130 1.22 18.44 -3.64
CA GLU A 130 0.45 18.06 -4.81
C GLU A 130 -0.95 18.67 -4.71
N CYS A 131 -1.55 19.02 -5.84
CA CYS A 131 -2.97 19.35 -5.92
C CYS A 131 -3.36 19.46 -7.40
N PRO A 132 -4.66 19.32 -7.74
CA PRO A 132 -5.11 19.49 -9.11
C PRO A 132 -4.78 20.88 -9.70
N PRO A 133 -4.54 20.97 -11.03
CA PRO A 133 -4.35 19.86 -11.95
C PRO A 133 -3.01 19.14 -11.69
N TYR A 134 -3.03 17.81 -11.65
CA TYR A 134 -1.81 17.03 -11.49
C TYR A 134 -1.12 16.81 -12.83
N ASN A 135 0.21 16.67 -12.77
CA ASN A 135 0.99 16.08 -13.85
C ASN A 135 1.26 14.60 -13.53
N GLN A 136 1.96 13.91 -14.44
CA GLN A 136 2.23 12.48 -14.33
C GLN A 136 3.13 12.11 -13.12
N GLN A 137 3.93 13.05 -12.61
CA GLN A 137 4.75 12.85 -11.42
C GLN A 137 3.94 13.13 -10.15
N THR A 138 3.21 14.26 -10.09
CA THR A 138 2.47 14.66 -8.89
C THR A 138 1.26 13.78 -8.59
N ILE A 139 0.62 13.21 -9.62
CA ILE A 139 -0.45 12.21 -9.42
C ILE A 139 0.06 10.95 -8.72
N ARG A 140 1.34 10.59 -8.93
CA ARG A 140 2.01 9.44 -8.29
C ARG A 140 2.49 9.81 -6.89
N SER A 141 3.17 10.94 -6.80
CA SER A 141 3.69 11.51 -5.56
C SER A 141 2.61 11.63 -4.48
N ALA A 142 1.37 11.97 -4.86
CA ALA A 142 0.25 12.19 -3.94
C ALA A 142 -0.12 10.98 -3.05
N TYR A 143 0.16 9.75 -3.48
CA TYR A 143 -0.05 8.55 -2.67
C TYR A 143 1.25 7.92 -2.15
N HIS A 144 2.40 8.55 -2.36
CA HIS A 144 3.64 8.04 -1.79
C HIS A 144 3.69 8.36 -0.27
N VAL A 145 4.20 7.42 0.53
CA VAL A 145 4.38 7.61 1.98
C VAL A 145 5.40 8.75 2.21
N ARG A 146 5.14 9.63 3.20
CA ARG A 146 6.13 10.62 3.69
C ARG A 146 6.67 10.27 5.06
N ASN A 147 7.86 10.78 5.35
CA ASN A 147 8.55 10.60 6.62
C ASN A 147 7.80 11.25 7.80
N ILE A 148 6.99 12.28 7.56
CA ILE A 148 6.23 12.96 8.63
C ILE A 148 5.14 12.06 9.22
N GLU A 149 4.41 11.30 8.40
CA GLU A 149 3.42 10.32 8.90
C GLU A 149 4.09 9.23 9.74
N VAL A 150 5.21 8.70 9.26
CA VAL A 150 6.01 7.70 9.97
C VAL A 150 6.52 8.25 11.30
N PHE A 151 7.02 9.49 11.29
CA PHE A 151 7.50 10.17 12.49
C PHE A 151 6.41 10.33 13.53
N LYS A 152 5.23 10.82 13.14
CA LYS A 152 4.04 10.95 14.02
C LYS A 152 3.69 9.61 14.65
N LEU A 153 3.59 8.55 13.85
CA LEU A 153 3.26 7.22 14.34
C LEU A 153 4.31 6.67 15.33
N LYS A 154 5.60 6.97 15.12
CA LYS A 154 6.69 6.64 16.06
C LYS A 154 6.67 7.44 17.38
N GLN A 155 5.76 8.39 17.52
CA GLN A 155 5.55 9.12 18.78
C GLN A 155 4.54 8.43 19.71
N LEU A 156 3.82 7.41 19.22
CA LEU A 156 2.83 6.67 20.02
C LEU A 156 3.52 5.75 21.02
N LYS A 157 3.03 5.75 22.26
CA LYS A 157 3.54 4.91 23.36
C LYS A 157 2.53 3.87 23.80
N ARG A 158 1.24 4.16 23.71
CA ARG A 158 0.20 3.18 24.08
C ARG A 158 0.21 2.00 23.11
N PRO A 159 -0.16 0.79 23.57
CA PRO A 159 -0.25 -0.39 22.70
C PRO A 159 -1.15 -0.16 21.50
N MET A 160 -0.89 -0.91 20.42
CA MET A 160 -1.67 -0.92 19.20
C MET A 160 -2.23 -2.33 18.97
N ASP A 161 -3.53 -2.45 18.72
CA ASP A 161 -4.14 -3.76 18.50
C ASP A 161 -4.04 -4.18 17.04
N ILE A 162 -4.42 -3.28 16.14
CA ILE A 162 -4.44 -3.51 14.70
C ILE A 162 -3.69 -2.37 14.02
N PHE A 163 -2.80 -2.72 13.09
CA PHE A 163 -2.17 -1.75 12.21
C PHE A 163 -2.36 -2.12 10.74
N MET A 164 -2.60 -1.12 9.89
CA MET A 164 -2.85 -1.30 8.45
C MET A 164 -1.80 -0.55 7.62
N SER A 165 -1.27 -1.22 6.60
CA SER A 165 -0.48 -0.57 5.53
C SER A 165 -0.89 -1.14 4.19
N HIS A 166 -0.76 -0.39 3.09
CA HIS A 166 -1.09 -0.95 1.79
C HIS A 166 -0.01 -1.92 1.32
N ASP A 167 1.22 -1.43 1.23
CA ASP A 167 2.42 -2.24 0.98
C ASP A 167 2.81 -3.05 2.22
N TRP A 168 3.54 -4.14 1.99
CA TRP A 168 3.98 -5.00 3.09
C TRP A 168 5.16 -4.37 3.82
N PRO A 169 5.28 -4.52 5.14
CA PRO A 169 6.53 -4.26 5.83
C PRO A 169 7.66 -5.05 5.17
N ARG A 170 8.75 -4.37 4.84
CA ARG A 170 9.92 -5.01 4.24
C ARG A 170 10.40 -6.17 5.12
N SER A 171 10.85 -7.25 4.47
CA SER A 171 11.35 -8.45 5.14
C SER A 171 10.31 -9.30 5.90
N ILE A 172 9.02 -8.92 5.96
CA ILE A 172 7.99 -9.72 6.67
C ILE A 172 7.83 -11.14 6.10
N TYR A 173 8.18 -11.32 4.82
CA TYR A 173 8.17 -12.62 4.15
C TYR A 173 9.15 -13.64 4.74
N HIS A 174 10.12 -13.22 5.56
CA HIS A 174 11.00 -14.13 6.31
C HIS A 174 10.28 -14.84 7.47
N TYR A 175 9.16 -14.30 7.94
CA TYR A 175 8.40 -14.79 9.10
C TYR A 175 7.19 -15.65 8.69
N GLY A 176 7.12 -16.07 7.43
CA GLY A 176 6.07 -16.93 6.89
C GLY A 176 6.63 -17.94 5.89
N ASN A 177 5.77 -18.56 5.09
CA ASN A 177 6.19 -19.57 4.11
C ASN A 177 6.78 -18.93 2.84
N LYS A 178 8.02 -18.41 2.94
CA LYS A 178 8.78 -17.82 1.82
C LYS A 178 8.88 -18.74 0.60
N LYS A 179 9.05 -20.06 0.82
CA LYS A 179 9.14 -21.05 -0.27
C LYS A 179 7.84 -21.11 -1.08
N GLN A 180 6.69 -21.12 -0.41
CA GLN A 180 5.38 -21.11 -1.07
C GLN A 180 5.11 -19.78 -1.79
N LEU A 181 5.46 -18.64 -1.18
CA LEU A 181 5.34 -17.33 -1.80
C LEU A 181 6.09 -17.27 -3.14
N LEU A 182 7.37 -17.65 -3.13
CA LEU A 182 8.21 -17.66 -4.33
C LEU A 182 7.82 -18.72 -5.36
N LYS A 183 7.12 -19.79 -4.95
CA LYS A 183 6.53 -20.75 -5.89
C LYS A 183 5.35 -20.16 -6.64
N MET A 184 4.52 -19.36 -5.94
CA MET A 184 3.33 -18.74 -6.54
C MET A 184 3.66 -17.48 -7.32
N LYS A 185 4.63 -16.69 -6.86
CA LYS A 185 5.04 -15.40 -7.41
C LYS A 185 6.56 -15.40 -7.61
N SER A 186 7.02 -16.13 -8.62
CA SER A 186 8.45 -16.36 -8.83
C SER A 186 9.25 -15.10 -9.15
N PHE A 187 8.61 -14.06 -9.67
CA PHE A 187 9.25 -12.78 -9.97
C PHE A 187 9.71 -12.02 -8.72
N PHE A 188 9.09 -12.24 -7.56
CA PHE A 188 9.56 -11.68 -6.29
C PHE A 188 10.92 -12.21 -5.84
N ARG A 189 11.45 -13.27 -6.46
CA ARG A 189 12.71 -13.89 -6.04
C ARG A 189 13.84 -12.88 -5.94
N GLN A 190 14.01 -12.03 -6.96
CA GLN A 190 15.08 -11.05 -6.99
C GLN A 190 14.94 -10.05 -5.83
N GLU A 191 13.77 -9.46 -5.65
CA GLU A 191 13.52 -8.48 -4.59
C GLU A 191 13.61 -9.08 -3.18
N VAL A 192 13.25 -10.34 -3.04
CA VAL A 192 13.37 -11.10 -1.79
C VAL A 192 14.83 -11.45 -1.49
N GLU A 193 15.65 -11.69 -2.51
CA GLU A 193 17.10 -11.96 -2.39
C GLU A 193 17.89 -10.66 -2.14
N SER A 194 17.50 -9.54 -2.77
CA SER A 194 18.10 -8.22 -2.55
C SER A 194 17.53 -7.46 -1.35
N ASN A 195 16.57 -8.04 -0.63
CA ASN A 195 15.89 -7.42 0.51
C ASN A 195 15.26 -6.06 0.19
N THR A 196 14.63 -5.95 -0.98
CA THR A 196 13.94 -4.75 -1.47
C THR A 196 12.43 -4.92 -1.56
N LEU A 197 11.90 -6.14 -1.39
CA LEU A 197 10.44 -6.38 -1.44
C LEU A 197 9.76 -5.76 -0.20
N GLY A 198 8.84 -4.83 -0.46
CA GLY A 198 8.05 -4.16 0.57
C GLY A 198 8.64 -2.83 1.04
N ASN A 199 8.03 -2.29 2.09
CA ASN A 199 8.22 -0.93 2.53
C ASN A 199 9.14 -0.84 3.76
N PRO A 200 10.30 -0.16 3.65
CA PRO A 200 11.21 0.04 4.77
C PRO A 200 10.59 0.84 5.91
N ALA A 201 9.81 1.89 5.62
CA ALA A 201 9.15 2.69 6.64
C ALA A 201 8.08 1.89 7.40
N ALA A 202 7.32 1.04 6.71
CA ALA A 202 6.38 0.11 7.36
C ALA A 202 7.12 -0.92 8.23
N SER A 203 8.31 -1.37 7.83
CA SER A 203 9.16 -2.24 8.67
C SER A 203 9.60 -1.53 9.96
N GLU A 204 9.99 -0.25 9.89
CA GLU A 204 10.31 0.53 11.10
C GLU A 204 9.10 0.65 12.03
N LEU A 205 7.92 0.94 11.47
CA LEU A 205 6.68 1.03 12.24
C LEU A 205 6.29 -0.30 12.87
N LEU A 206 6.43 -1.42 12.15
CA LEU A 206 6.15 -2.76 12.67
C LEU A 206 7.03 -3.09 13.89
N GLN A 207 8.33 -2.80 13.81
CA GLN A 207 9.28 -3.03 14.90
C GLN A 207 9.05 -2.09 16.09
N HIS A 208 8.61 -0.86 15.82
CA HIS A 208 8.38 0.15 16.84
C HIS A 208 7.06 -0.05 17.58
N LEU A 209 5.94 -0.15 16.85
CA LEU A 209 4.59 -0.23 17.41
C LEU A 209 4.25 -1.62 17.95
N LYS A 210 4.86 -2.67 17.39
CA LYS A 210 4.66 -4.08 17.76
C LYS A 210 3.17 -4.46 17.94
N PRO A 211 2.29 -4.18 16.95
CA PRO A 211 0.86 -4.39 17.11
C PRO A 211 0.50 -5.88 17.18
N THR A 212 -0.65 -6.23 17.75
CA THR A 212 -1.12 -7.62 17.79
C THR A 212 -1.35 -8.16 16.38
N TYR A 213 -1.97 -7.34 15.51
CA TYR A 213 -2.25 -7.66 14.12
C TYR A 213 -1.67 -6.59 13.18
N TRP A 214 -1.13 -7.05 12.05
CA TRP A 214 -0.73 -6.20 10.94
C TRP A 214 -1.39 -6.68 9.65
N PHE A 215 -2.16 -5.80 8.98
CA PHE A 215 -2.86 -6.14 7.75
C PHE A 215 -2.33 -5.35 6.56
N SER A 216 -2.04 -6.06 5.46
CA SER A 216 -1.57 -5.46 4.22
C SER A 216 -2.26 -5.99 2.96
N ALA A 217 -2.00 -5.37 1.82
CA ALA A 217 -2.53 -5.78 0.51
C ALA A 217 -1.44 -5.65 -0.58
N HIS A 218 -1.78 -4.98 -1.69
CA HIS A 218 -0.89 -4.61 -2.81
C HIS A 218 -0.33 -5.77 -3.65
N LEU A 219 0.34 -6.76 -3.06
CA LEU A 219 1.08 -7.79 -3.81
C LEU A 219 0.21 -8.88 -4.48
N HIS A 220 -1.13 -8.81 -4.32
CA HIS A 220 -2.10 -9.73 -4.91
C HIS A 220 -1.78 -11.21 -4.60
N VAL A 221 -1.55 -11.49 -3.31
CA VAL A 221 -1.30 -12.81 -2.75
C VAL A 221 -1.73 -12.83 -1.29
N LYS A 222 -2.49 -13.87 -0.90
CA LYS A 222 -2.67 -14.17 0.52
C LYS A 222 -1.38 -14.70 1.14
N PHE A 223 -0.94 -14.07 2.21
CA PHE A 223 0.26 -14.48 2.94
C PHE A 223 0.07 -14.21 4.42
N ALA A 224 0.38 -15.22 5.22
CA ALA A 224 0.37 -15.12 6.68
C ALA A 224 1.79 -15.28 7.20
N ALA A 225 2.14 -14.48 8.20
CA ALA A 225 3.42 -14.54 8.89
C ALA A 225 3.23 -14.30 10.39
N PHE A 226 4.14 -14.84 11.18
CA PHE A 226 4.17 -14.68 12.62
C PHE A 226 5.53 -14.12 13.03
N MET A 227 5.56 -12.83 13.34
CA MET A 227 6.80 -12.13 13.70
C MET A 227 6.89 -12.01 15.22
N GLN A 228 7.86 -12.71 15.80
CA GLN A 228 8.24 -12.52 17.19
C GLN A 228 9.13 -11.28 17.30
N HIS A 229 8.75 -10.33 18.15
CA HIS A 229 9.57 -9.15 18.40
C HIS A 229 10.68 -9.45 19.40
N GLU A 230 11.85 -8.87 19.17
CA GLU A 230 12.95 -8.92 20.12
C GLU A 230 12.56 -8.20 21.43
N THR A 231 12.91 -8.83 22.55
CA THR A 231 12.72 -8.31 23.91
C THR A 231 14.01 -7.66 24.39
N ASN A 232 13.95 -6.38 24.76
CA ASN A 232 15.13 -5.65 25.23
C ASN A 232 15.50 -5.99 26.69
N SER A 233 14.62 -6.69 27.41
CA SER A 233 14.76 -7.03 28.82
C SER A 233 14.25 -8.46 29.07
N LYS A 234 14.90 -9.20 29.96
CA LYS A 234 14.51 -10.58 30.31
C LYS A 234 13.17 -10.67 31.07
N GLU A 235 12.63 -9.52 31.48
CA GLU A 235 11.40 -9.41 32.27
C GLU A 235 10.17 -9.06 31.41
N GLU A 236 10.36 -8.65 30.15
CA GLU A 236 9.26 -8.38 29.23
C GLU A 236 8.75 -9.67 28.58
N LEU A 237 7.43 -9.85 28.58
CA LEU A 237 6.81 -10.94 27.84
C LEU A 237 7.07 -10.78 26.34
N PRO A 238 7.42 -11.88 25.64
CA PRO A 238 7.73 -11.83 24.21
C PRO A 238 6.47 -11.43 23.43
N LYS A 239 6.47 -10.23 22.84
CA LYS A 239 5.38 -9.75 21.99
C LYS A 239 5.51 -10.31 20.58
N ALA A 240 4.39 -10.66 19.95
CA ALA A 240 4.36 -11.12 18.57
C ALA A 240 3.29 -10.40 17.76
N THR A 241 3.55 -10.21 16.47
CA THR A 241 2.58 -9.70 15.51
C THR A 241 2.14 -10.80 14.57
N LYS A 242 0.82 -10.95 14.42
CA LYS A 242 0.18 -11.78 13.40
C LYS A 242 0.00 -10.94 12.14
N PHE A 243 0.82 -11.19 11.12
CA PHE A 243 0.73 -10.52 9.83
C PHE A 243 -0.20 -11.28 8.89
N LEU A 244 -1.08 -10.56 8.20
CA LEU A 244 -1.90 -11.10 7.12
C LEU A 244 -1.98 -10.12 5.96
N ALA A 245 -1.59 -10.59 4.78
CA ALA A 245 -1.89 -9.95 3.52
C ALA A 245 -2.97 -10.71 2.76
N LEU A 246 -3.80 -9.98 2.01
CA LEU A 246 -4.89 -10.53 1.21
C LEU A 246 -4.71 -10.26 -0.29
N ASP A 247 -5.38 -11.08 -1.08
CA ASP A 247 -5.39 -10.96 -2.54
C ASP A 247 -6.42 -9.90 -3.01
N LYS A 248 -6.43 -9.60 -4.31
CA LYS A 248 -7.40 -8.71 -4.95
C LYS A 248 -8.78 -9.35 -5.02
N CYS A 249 -9.83 -8.53 -4.94
CA CYS A 249 -11.24 -8.92 -5.06
C CYS A 249 -11.59 -9.44 -6.46
N LEU A 250 -11.12 -10.64 -6.78
CA LEU A 250 -11.35 -11.36 -8.03
C LEU A 250 -11.88 -12.77 -7.75
N PRO A 251 -12.57 -13.40 -8.73
CA PRO A 251 -13.03 -14.78 -8.58
C PRO A 251 -11.90 -15.73 -8.20
N HIS A 252 -12.20 -16.67 -7.30
CA HIS A 252 -11.27 -17.70 -6.82
C HIS A 252 -9.99 -17.18 -6.15
N ARG A 253 -10.01 -15.94 -5.64
CA ARG A 253 -8.91 -15.36 -4.87
C ARG A 253 -9.28 -15.19 -3.39
N ASP A 254 -8.28 -15.27 -2.53
CA ASP A 254 -8.43 -15.09 -1.09
C ASP A 254 -8.36 -13.61 -0.71
N PHE A 255 -9.40 -12.85 -1.07
CA PHE A 255 -9.43 -11.39 -0.87
C PHE A 255 -10.10 -10.94 0.43
N LEU A 256 -10.69 -11.86 1.18
CA LEU A 256 -11.45 -11.57 2.39
C LEU A 256 -11.13 -12.61 3.47
N GLN A 257 -10.93 -12.15 4.70
CA GLN A 257 -10.74 -12.98 5.88
C GLN A 257 -11.53 -12.37 7.04
N ILE A 258 -12.25 -13.21 7.78
CA ILE A 258 -12.89 -12.83 9.03
C ILE A 258 -11.99 -13.31 10.18
N ILE A 259 -11.81 -12.45 11.17
CA ILE A 259 -11.10 -12.73 12.41
C ILE A 259 -11.95 -12.26 13.58
N GLU A 260 -11.75 -12.89 14.74
CA GLU A 260 -12.33 -12.46 16.00
C GLU A 260 -11.27 -11.70 16.80
N VAL A 261 -11.65 -10.56 17.35
CA VAL A 261 -10.77 -9.68 18.12
C VAL A 261 -11.45 -9.37 19.44
N GLU A 262 -10.71 -9.52 20.53
CA GLU A 262 -11.18 -9.13 21.86
C GLU A 262 -11.47 -7.63 21.89
N HIS A 263 -12.61 -7.27 22.46
CA HIS A 263 -13.10 -5.89 22.50
C HIS A 263 -13.78 -5.61 23.84
N ASP A 264 -13.99 -4.35 24.17
CA ASP A 264 -14.74 -3.95 25.35
C ASP A 264 -16.24 -4.16 25.11
N PRO A 265 -16.91 -5.06 25.85
CA PRO A 265 -18.33 -5.35 25.66
C PRO A 265 -19.25 -4.19 26.08
N ASN A 266 -18.73 -3.20 26.81
CA ASN A 266 -19.50 -2.03 27.25
C ASN A 266 -19.32 -0.83 26.32
N ALA A 267 -18.39 -0.89 25.38
CA ALA A 267 -18.14 0.20 24.45
C ALA A 267 -19.19 0.23 23.33
N GLY A 268 -19.51 1.43 22.84
CA GLY A 268 -20.50 1.62 21.78
C GLY A 268 -20.02 1.20 20.39
N ASP A 269 -20.96 1.12 19.45
CA ASP A 269 -20.73 0.75 18.04
C ASP A 269 -20.26 1.92 17.16
N SER A 270 -19.63 2.93 17.75
CA SER A 270 -19.16 4.13 17.06
C SER A 270 -17.65 4.17 16.95
N LEU A 271 -17.14 4.83 15.91
CA LEU A 271 -15.74 5.20 15.85
C LEU A 271 -15.46 6.33 16.84
N GLU A 272 -14.31 6.25 17.49
CA GLU A 272 -13.79 7.25 18.40
C GLU A 272 -12.42 7.75 17.94
N TYR A 273 -12.14 9.03 18.14
CA TYR A 273 -10.79 9.57 18.05
C TYR A 273 -9.89 8.94 19.10
N ASP A 274 -8.65 8.66 18.73
CA ASP A 274 -7.62 8.27 19.70
C ASP A 274 -6.97 9.50 20.31
N ALA A 275 -7.14 9.71 21.62
CA ALA A 275 -6.66 10.91 22.30
C ALA A 275 -5.13 11.06 22.26
N GLU A 276 -4.38 9.95 22.27
CA GLU A 276 -2.91 9.99 22.11
C GLU A 276 -2.53 10.46 20.71
N TRP A 277 -3.21 9.96 19.68
CA TRP A 277 -3.00 10.38 18.30
C TRP A 277 -3.29 11.87 18.09
N ILE A 278 -4.40 12.39 18.63
CA ILE A 278 -4.70 13.83 18.57
C ILE A 278 -3.61 14.64 19.27
N ALA A 279 -3.14 14.21 20.45
CA ALA A 279 -2.05 14.89 21.16
C ALA A 279 -0.74 14.89 20.34
N VAL A 280 -0.41 13.79 19.66
CA VAL A 280 0.73 13.72 18.73
C VAL A 280 0.55 14.66 17.53
N LEU A 281 -0.65 14.74 16.95
CA LEU A 281 -0.94 15.67 15.87
C LEU A 281 -0.73 17.13 16.31
N LYS A 282 -1.23 17.50 17.50
CA LYS A 282 -1.01 18.83 18.09
C LYS A 282 0.49 19.10 18.30
N ALA A 283 1.21 18.15 18.90
CA ALA A 283 2.63 18.30 19.19
C ALA A 283 3.50 18.45 17.93
N THR A 284 3.12 17.77 16.84
CA THR A 284 3.87 17.74 15.57
C THR A 284 3.35 18.73 14.52
N ASN A 285 2.34 19.55 14.83
CA ASN A 285 1.69 20.45 13.86
C ASN A 285 2.68 21.43 13.21
N SER A 286 3.68 21.91 13.95
CA SER A 286 4.72 22.81 13.44
C SER A 286 5.67 22.16 12.42
N LEU A 287 5.64 20.83 12.31
CA LEU A 287 6.50 20.07 11.39
C LEU A 287 5.83 19.83 10.03
N VAL A 288 4.56 20.21 9.87
CA VAL A 288 3.82 20.05 8.61
C VAL A 288 4.48 20.89 7.52
N ASN A 289 4.90 20.21 6.45
CA ASN A 289 5.51 20.81 5.27
C ASN A 289 4.64 20.56 4.03
N VAL A 290 4.41 21.61 3.24
CA VAL A 290 3.64 21.57 1.99
C VAL A 290 4.47 21.92 0.76
N THR A 291 5.80 21.82 0.85
CA THR A 291 6.73 22.09 -0.26
C THR A 291 7.36 20.82 -0.81
N GLN A 292 7.93 20.92 -2.01
CA GLN A 292 8.69 19.84 -2.65
C GLN A 292 10.07 19.63 -2.02
N SER A 293 10.51 20.55 -1.17
CA SER A 293 11.85 20.52 -0.57
C SER A 293 11.98 19.31 0.35
N SER A 294 13.08 18.56 0.15
CA SER A 294 13.42 17.47 1.05
C SER A 294 13.75 18.02 2.43
N TRP A 295 13.20 17.41 3.47
CA TRP A 295 13.50 17.75 4.86
C TRP A 295 13.53 16.51 5.75
N ASN A 296 14.41 16.53 6.75
CA ASN A 296 14.60 15.42 7.69
C ASN A 296 13.83 15.69 8.98
N MET A 297 13.17 14.64 9.47
CA MET A 297 12.47 14.70 10.75
C MET A 297 13.46 14.92 11.89
N PRO A 298 13.03 15.56 13.00
CA PRO A 298 13.88 15.73 14.16
C PRO A 298 14.35 14.40 14.74
N GLU A 299 15.66 14.25 14.93
CA GLU A 299 16.29 13.05 15.46
C GLU A 299 17.18 13.34 16.66
N LYS A 300 17.44 12.31 17.49
CA LYS A 300 18.34 12.38 18.64
C LYS A 300 19.80 12.27 18.20
N ASN A 301 20.26 13.26 17.44
CA ASN A 301 21.60 13.32 16.86
C ASN A 301 22.40 14.57 17.31
N GLY A 302 21.85 15.37 18.24
CA GLY A 302 22.47 16.61 18.73
C GLY A 302 22.28 17.83 17.82
N LEU A 303 21.75 17.65 16.60
CA LEU A 303 21.42 18.76 15.68
C LEU A 303 20.07 19.38 15.99
N HIS A 304 19.13 18.61 16.53
CA HIS A 304 17.78 19.07 16.88
C HIS A 304 17.65 19.34 18.38
N ALA A 305 17.16 20.52 18.73
CA ALA A 305 16.87 20.89 20.12
C ALA A 305 15.72 20.07 20.74
N LYS A 306 14.77 19.61 19.91
CA LYS A 306 13.64 18.76 20.30
C LYS A 306 13.39 17.70 19.24
N TRP A 307 13.43 16.43 19.64
CA TRP A 307 13.18 15.26 18.78
C TRP A 307 12.07 14.34 19.30
N ASP A 308 11.75 14.42 20.59
CA ASP A 308 10.65 13.66 21.20
C ASP A 308 9.38 14.52 21.19
N TYR A 309 8.38 14.04 20.46
CA TYR A 309 7.06 14.62 20.33
C TYR A 309 5.97 13.64 20.81
N SER A 310 6.37 12.62 21.56
CA SER A 310 5.42 11.72 22.20
C SER A 310 4.45 12.46 23.10
N ALA A 311 3.20 12.04 23.05
CA ALA A 311 2.16 12.62 23.88
C ALA A 311 2.49 12.36 25.36
N THR A 312 2.44 13.41 26.18
CA THR A 312 2.47 13.28 27.64
C THR A 312 1.07 13.01 28.17
N ASP A 313 0.95 12.46 29.37
CA ASP A 313 -0.36 12.20 29.97
C ASP A 313 -1.16 13.50 30.17
N GLU A 314 -0.47 14.62 30.43
CA GLU A 314 -1.08 15.95 30.51
C GLU A 314 -1.66 16.40 29.16
N ALA A 315 -0.92 16.22 28.06
CA ALA A 315 -1.40 16.57 26.73
C ALA A 315 -2.61 15.72 26.31
N ILE A 316 -2.62 14.42 26.68
CA ILE A 316 -3.77 13.55 26.44
C ILE A 316 -4.98 14.00 27.28
N LYS A 317 -4.75 14.41 28.53
CA LYS A 317 -5.80 14.91 29.41
C LYS A 317 -6.40 16.22 28.87
N GLU A 318 -5.57 17.13 28.37
CA GLU A 318 -6.02 18.37 27.72
C GLU A 318 -6.94 18.07 26.52
N VAL A 319 -6.55 17.13 25.65
CA VAL A 319 -7.40 16.68 24.52
C VAL A 319 -8.74 16.12 25.00
N LEU A 320 -8.74 15.33 26.09
CA LEU A 320 -9.98 14.79 26.67
C LEU A 320 -10.87 15.90 27.22
N GLU A 321 -10.30 16.92 27.87
CA GLU A 321 -11.02 18.08 28.39
C GLU A 321 -11.60 18.94 27.25
N GLU A 322 -10.83 19.21 26.18
CA GLU A 322 -11.29 19.90 24.96
C GLU A 322 -12.49 19.19 24.30
N LEU A 323 -12.52 17.86 24.36
CA LEU A 323 -13.59 17.03 23.82
C LEU A 323 -14.75 16.77 24.80
N ASN A 324 -14.73 17.36 26.00
CA ASN A 324 -15.69 17.06 27.07
C ASN A 324 -15.83 15.54 27.32
N HIS A 325 -14.73 14.81 27.21
CA HIS A 325 -14.65 13.34 27.28
C HIS A 325 -15.49 12.58 26.24
N ASN A 326 -15.99 13.25 25.21
CA ASN A 326 -16.67 12.60 24.09
C ASN A 326 -15.73 12.47 22.89
N LEU A 327 -15.12 11.29 22.75
CA LEU A 327 -14.22 10.98 21.65
C LEU A 327 -14.95 10.52 20.38
N THR A 328 -16.28 10.42 20.40
CA THR A 328 -17.04 9.92 19.25
C THR A 328 -16.79 10.77 18.01
N ILE A 329 -16.39 10.13 16.91
CA ILE A 329 -16.22 10.80 15.63
C ILE A 329 -17.61 11.22 15.11
N PRO A 330 -17.84 12.51 14.84
CA PRO A 330 -19.14 12.99 14.37
C PRO A 330 -19.48 12.42 12.99
N CYS A 331 -20.74 12.08 12.75
CA CYS A 331 -21.22 11.67 11.43
C CYS A 331 -21.51 12.92 10.55
N ASN A 332 -20.48 13.68 10.19
CA ASN A 332 -20.58 14.96 9.45
C ASN A 332 -20.26 14.83 7.95
N PHE A 333 -20.53 13.67 7.35
CA PHE A 333 -20.37 13.49 5.90
C PHE A 333 -21.23 14.49 5.11
N THR A 334 -20.62 15.14 4.11
CA THR A 334 -21.30 16.02 3.16
C THR A 334 -20.75 15.81 1.74
N LEU A 335 -21.57 16.13 0.73
CA LEU A 335 -21.14 16.08 -0.67
C LEU A 335 -20.27 17.29 -0.99
N THR A 336 -18.97 17.06 -1.19
CA THR A 336 -17.99 18.09 -1.63
C THR A 336 -17.79 18.19 -3.15
N ALA A 337 -18.35 17.28 -3.95
CA ALA A 337 -18.23 17.26 -5.41
C ALA A 337 -19.53 16.78 -6.06
N ALA A 338 -19.70 17.09 -7.35
CA ALA A 338 -20.83 16.58 -8.13
C ALA A 338 -20.78 15.05 -8.20
N CYS A 339 -21.92 14.40 -8.01
CA CYS A 339 -22.05 12.95 -8.15
C CYS A 339 -22.02 12.55 -9.63
N TYR A 340 -21.38 11.43 -9.94
CA TYR A 340 -21.48 10.81 -11.25
C TYR A 340 -22.94 10.47 -11.61
N ASP A 341 -23.34 10.79 -12.83
CA ASP A 341 -24.61 10.39 -13.42
C ASP A 341 -24.34 9.50 -14.65
N PRO A 342 -24.61 8.18 -14.57
CA PRO A 342 -24.44 7.27 -15.70
C PRO A 342 -25.25 7.67 -16.95
N SER A 343 -26.36 8.41 -16.78
CA SER A 343 -27.18 8.88 -17.90
C SER A 343 -26.61 10.12 -18.59
N LYS A 344 -25.70 10.84 -17.93
CA LYS A 344 -25.09 12.09 -18.42
C LYS A 344 -23.59 12.14 -18.07
N PRO A 345 -22.76 11.27 -18.67
CA PRO A 345 -21.35 11.22 -18.35
C PRO A 345 -20.63 12.53 -18.72
N GLN A 346 -19.87 13.08 -17.78
CA GLN A 346 -19.12 14.33 -17.91
C GLN A 346 -17.63 14.04 -18.16
N LYS A 347 -17.33 13.44 -19.32
CA LYS A 347 -15.96 13.01 -19.67
C LYS A 347 -14.91 14.11 -19.61
N ASN A 348 -15.31 15.38 -19.79
CA ASN A 348 -14.42 16.55 -19.85
C ASN A 348 -14.30 17.33 -18.55
N MET A 349 -14.91 16.84 -17.45
CA MET A 349 -14.84 17.49 -16.15
C MET A 349 -13.39 17.56 -15.66
N GLN A 350 -12.93 18.78 -15.35
CA GLN A 350 -11.57 19.00 -14.85
C GLN A 350 -11.53 18.87 -13.33
N PRO A 351 -10.49 18.23 -12.76
CA PRO A 351 -10.34 18.15 -11.32
C PRO A 351 -9.94 19.52 -10.76
N VAL A 352 -10.50 19.86 -9.61
CA VAL A 352 -10.29 21.14 -8.93
C VAL A 352 -9.80 20.87 -7.52
N HIS A 353 -8.84 21.68 -7.06
CA HIS A 353 -8.38 21.66 -5.67
C HIS A 353 -9.54 22.03 -4.74
N THR A 354 -9.84 21.17 -3.77
CA THR A 354 -11.01 21.31 -2.90
C THR A 354 -10.57 21.29 -1.45
N ILE A 355 -11.10 22.24 -0.67
CA ILE A 355 -10.96 22.24 0.79
C ILE A 355 -12.21 21.59 1.39
N ASN A 356 -12.00 20.51 2.14
CA ASN A 356 -13.10 19.72 2.69
C ASN A 356 -13.54 20.29 4.06
N PRO A 357 -14.84 20.52 4.29
CA PRO A 357 -15.32 21.06 5.56
C PRO A 357 -14.99 20.15 6.75
N GLN A 358 -14.96 18.82 6.58
CA GLN A 358 -14.58 17.91 7.68
C GLN A 358 -13.14 18.16 8.14
N THR A 359 -12.21 18.35 7.20
CA THR A 359 -10.81 18.66 7.50
C THR A 359 -10.70 20.03 8.17
N THR A 360 -11.38 21.04 7.63
CA THR A 360 -11.34 22.39 8.19
C THR A 360 -11.91 22.43 9.62
N GLU A 361 -13.04 21.76 9.87
CA GLU A 361 -13.64 21.64 11.21
C GLU A 361 -12.71 20.91 12.18
N PHE A 362 -12.13 19.77 11.77
CA PHE A 362 -11.17 19.01 12.56
C PHE A 362 -9.94 19.85 12.92
N CYS A 363 -9.38 20.57 11.93
CA CYS A 363 -8.24 21.46 12.15
C CYS A 363 -8.58 22.62 13.09
N ALA A 364 -9.75 23.23 12.95
CA ALA A 364 -10.21 24.30 13.83
C ALA A 364 -10.42 23.81 15.27
N GLN A 365 -10.97 22.60 15.44
CA GLN A 365 -11.23 22.00 16.75
C GLN A 365 -9.95 21.73 17.53
N PHE A 366 -8.89 21.25 16.87
CA PHE A 366 -7.65 20.82 17.52
C PHE A 366 -6.48 21.79 17.34
N GLY A 367 -6.68 22.94 16.69
CA GLY A 367 -5.64 23.92 16.41
C GLY A 367 -4.56 23.39 15.44
N LEU A 368 -4.96 22.59 14.45
CA LEU A 368 -4.07 22.00 13.45
C LEU A 368 -4.04 22.81 12.16
N THR A 369 -3.01 22.58 11.36
CA THR A 369 -2.86 23.18 10.03
C THR A 369 -3.74 22.44 9.01
N ASP A 370 -4.66 23.13 8.35
CA ASP A 370 -5.35 22.57 7.18
C ASP A 370 -4.37 22.53 5.99
N ILE A 371 -3.92 21.32 5.62
CA ILE A 371 -2.92 21.10 4.57
C ILE A 371 -3.41 21.62 3.22
N ASN A 372 -4.68 21.38 2.87
CA ASN A 372 -5.23 21.81 1.57
C ASN A 372 -5.38 23.32 1.51
N ASN A 373 -5.77 23.95 2.61
CA ASN A 373 -5.81 25.40 2.71
C ASN A 373 -4.41 26.02 2.57
N ARG A 374 -3.39 25.44 3.24
CA ARG A 374 -2.01 25.92 3.16
C ARG A 374 -1.40 25.75 1.77
N ILE A 375 -1.70 24.65 1.07
CA ILE A 375 -1.31 24.45 -0.34
C ILE A 375 -1.94 25.54 -1.23
N GLN A 376 -3.22 25.86 -1.02
CA GLN A 376 -3.89 26.91 -1.78
C GLN A 376 -3.25 28.29 -1.55
N GLN A 377 -2.99 28.65 -0.29
CA GLN A 377 -2.30 29.91 0.04
C GLN A 377 -0.92 30.00 -0.60
N ALA A 378 -0.12 28.93 -0.54
CA ALA A 378 1.20 28.89 -1.16
C ALA A 378 1.16 29.09 -2.69
N LYS A 379 0.12 28.57 -3.36
CA LYS A 379 -0.11 28.81 -4.79
C LYS A 379 -0.46 30.26 -5.10
N GLU A 380 -1.32 30.87 -4.28
CA GLU A 380 -1.75 32.26 -4.45
C GLU A 380 -0.58 33.23 -4.20
N GLU A 381 0.27 32.97 -3.19
CA GLU A 381 1.48 33.75 -2.89
C GLU A 381 2.54 33.64 -3.99
N GLY A 382 2.72 32.44 -4.55
CA GLY A 382 3.62 32.21 -5.69
C GLY A 382 3.13 32.91 -6.97
N SER A 383 1.82 32.88 -7.22
CA SER A 383 1.22 33.57 -8.37
C SER A 383 1.26 35.10 -8.25
N GLY A 384 1.22 35.64 -7.02
CA GLY A 384 1.31 37.08 -6.77
C GLY A 384 2.72 37.67 -6.92
N ARG A 385 3.76 36.83 -7.05
CA ARG A 385 5.15 37.27 -7.31
C ARG A 385 5.55 37.22 -8.79
N GLY A 386 4.70 36.68 -9.67
CA GLY A 386 5.00 36.43 -11.08
C GLY A 386 4.48 37.47 -12.09
N GLU A 387 4.49 38.76 -11.77
CA GLU A 387 4.33 39.83 -12.79
C GLU A 387 5.66 40.54 -13.13
N CYS A 388 6.80 40.04 -12.66
CA CYS A 388 8.12 40.45 -13.14
C CYS A 388 8.97 39.20 -13.35
N GLU A 389 9.48 39.07 -14.57
CA GLU A 389 10.48 38.08 -15.04
C GLU A 389 9.89 36.74 -15.51
N GLU A 390 9.40 36.75 -16.75
CA GLU A 390 9.53 35.61 -17.66
C GLU A 390 11.03 35.44 -17.96
N GLU A 391 11.70 34.48 -17.31
CA GLU A 391 12.95 33.94 -17.83
C GLU A 391 12.77 32.43 -18.07
N GLU A 392 12.99 32.08 -19.33
CA GLU A 392 12.99 30.73 -19.88
C GLU A 392 14.11 29.92 -19.20
N GLU A 393 13.78 28.88 -18.43
CA GLU A 393 14.78 27.92 -17.95
C GLU A 393 15.03 26.88 -19.05
N GLU A 394 16.08 27.10 -19.84
CA GLU A 394 16.70 26.07 -20.67
C GLU A 394 17.48 25.09 -19.76
N GLU A 395 17.14 23.80 -19.82
CA GLU A 395 17.88 22.73 -19.13
C GLU A 395 19.19 22.45 -19.89
N GLU A 396 20.33 22.92 -19.37
CA GLU A 396 21.65 22.44 -19.81
C GLU A 396 22.12 21.25 -18.96
N GLU A 397 22.26 20.11 -19.62
CA GLU A 397 22.98 18.91 -19.18
C GLU A 397 24.45 19.25 -18.90
N MET A 398 24.89 19.19 -17.64
CA MET A 398 26.31 19.29 -17.27
C MET A 398 26.84 17.98 -16.70
N ASP A 399 27.57 17.24 -17.55
CA ASP A 399 28.52 16.20 -17.18
C ASP A 399 29.64 16.80 -16.31
N SER A 400 29.87 16.24 -15.12
CA SER A 400 31.00 16.64 -14.27
C SER A 400 31.64 15.45 -13.59
N THR A 401 32.74 14.99 -14.20
CA THR A 401 33.79 14.19 -13.60
C THR A 401 34.61 15.03 -12.60
N GLY A 402 34.83 14.54 -11.37
CA GLY A 402 35.99 14.96 -10.55
C GLY A 402 35.83 15.07 -9.03
N SER A 403 35.91 13.93 -8.34
CA SER A 403 36.35 13.65 -6.95
C SER A 403 36.66 14.78 -5.93
N ALA A 404 36.07 14.66 -4.73
CA ALA A 404 36.80 14.61 -3.45
C ALA A 404 35.95 13.88 -2.38
N GLU A 405 36.56 12.89 -1.71
CA GLU A 405 35.93 11.91 -0.82
C GLU A 405 35.60 12.43 0.59
N GLU A 406 34.42 12.05 1.12
CA GLU A 406 34.19 11.70 2.54
C GLU A 406 33.06 10.64 2.63
N PRO A 407 33.05 9.78 3.65
CA PRO A 407 32.62 8.38 3.54
C PRO A 407 31.10 8.23 3.56
N SER A 408 30.54 7.66 2.49
CA SER A 408 29.13 7.30 2.39
C SER A 408 28.86 5.91 2.98
N GLU A 409 27.87 5.84 3.86
CA GLU A 409 27.16 4.60 4.16
C GLU A 409 26.34 4.21 2.93
N TYR A 410 26.61 3.01 2.41
CA TYR A 410 25.97 2.43 1.23
C TYR A 410 24.44 2.49 1.32
N ASN A 411 23.82 3.33 0.49
CA ASN A 411 22.44 3.12 0.04
C ASN A 411 22.50 2.58 -1.38
N THR A 412 22.43 1.26 -1.53
CA THR A 412 22.23 0.63 -2.84
C THR A 412 20.79 0.91 -3.28
N ASP A 413 20.61 1.98 -4.04
CA ASP A 413 19.35 2.32 -4.68
C ASP A 413 19.13 1.40 -5.90
N ASN A 414 18.29 0.38 -5.70
CA ASN A 414 17.83 -0.51 -6.77
C ASN A 414 16.34 -0.27 -7.07
N SER A 415 15.78 0.89 -6.69
CA SER A 415 14.34 1.17 -6.85
C SER A 415 13.91 1.33 -8.33
N GLY A 416 14.85 1.56 -9.25
CA GLY A 416 14.65 1.51 -10.70
C GLY A 416 14.70 0.09 -11.31
N LEU A 417 15.09 -0.92 -10.53
CA LEU A 417 15.12 -2.34 -10.91
C LEU A 417 14.08 -3.14 -10.10
N SER A 418 12.85 -2.64 -10.01
CA SER A 418 11.74 -3.48 -9.54
C SER A 418 11.54 -4.61 -10.55
N SER A 419 11.52 -5.85 -10.08
CA SER A 419 11.09 -6.95 -10.93
C SER A 419 9.68 -6.61 -11.40
N ILE A 420 9.45 -6.59 -12.72
CA ILE A 420 8.13 -6.22 -13.26
C ILE A 420 7.11 -7.21 -12.66
N ASN A 421 6.28 -6.72 -11.74
CA ASN A 421 5.16 -7.48 -11.20
C ASN A 421 4.06 -7.45 -12.28
N PRO A 422 3.84 -8.55 -13.02
CA PRO A 422 2.85 -8.56 -14.10
C PRO A 422 1.41 -8.38 -13.60
N ASP A 423 1.19 -8.51 -12.29
CA ASP A 423 -0.11 -8.30 -11.65
C ASP A 423 -0.33 -6.83 -11.24
N GLU A 424 0.69 -5.97 -11.36
CA GLU A 424 0.57 -4.53 -11.19
C GLU A 424 0.34 -3.87 -12.55
N ILE A 425 -0.64 -2.98 -12.63
CA ILE A 425 -0.91 -2.22 -13.85
C ILE A 425 0.13 -1.10 -13.94
N MET A 426 1.26 -1.39 -14.57
CA MET A 426 2.30 -0.40 -14.83
C MET A 426 1.81 0.62 -15.87
N LEU A 427 2.16 1.88 -15.65
CA LEU A 427 1.98 2.95 -16.63
C LEU A 427 3.17 2.91 -17.59
N ASP A 428 2.93 2.58 -18.85
CA ASP A 428 3.92 2.68 -19.92
C ASP A 428 4.37 4.15 -20.04
N GLU A 429 5.68 4.41 -19.99
CA GLU A 429 6.26 5.69 -20.40
C GLU A 429 6.38 5.69 -21.93
N GLU A 430 5.24 5.84 -22.62
CA GLU A 430 5.29 6.13 -24.05
C GLU A 430 4.10 7.02 -24.43
N GLY A 431 4.43 8.22 -24.91
CA GLY A 431 3.47 9.22 -25.34
C GLY A 431 2.88 8.92 -26.71
N GLY A 432 1.78 9.63 -27.03
CA GLY A 432 1.19 9.66 -28.36
C GLY A 432 -0.32 9.65 -28.30
N ASP A 433 -0.92 10.83 -28.48
CA ASP A 433 -2.32 10.98 -28.82
C ASP A 433 -2.61 10.24 -30.14
N GLU A 434 -3.51 9.26 -30.11
CA GLU A 434 -4.25 8.86 -31.30
C GLU A 434 -5.73 8.66 -30.95
N ASP A 435 -6.54 9.60 -31.44
CA ASP A 435 -7.99 9.51 -31.53
C ASP A 435 -8.41 8.27 -32.32
N LEU A 436 -9.06 7.30 -31.66
CA LEU A 436 -9.79 6.24 -32.36
C LEU A 436 -11.23 6.12 -31.86
N SER A 437 -12.10 6.47 -32.80
CA SER A 437 -13.56 6.39 -32.79
C SER A 437 -14.08 5.03 -32.30
N THR A 438 -15.09 5.08 -31.42
CA THR A 438 -15.77 3.90 -30.87
C THR A 438 -17.05 3.60 -31.65
N CYS A 439 -17.17 2.39 -32.19
CA CYS A 439 -18.46 1.83 -32.60
C CYS A 439 -19.06 1.06 -31.42
N SER A 440 -20.20 1.55 -30.94
CA SER A 440 -21.01 0.93 -29.88
C SER A 440 -21.83 -0.24 -30.43
N VAL A 441 -21.86 -1.36 -29.73
CA VAL A 441 -22.91 -2.38 -29.88
C VAL A 441 -23.43 -2.74 -28.49
N ASP A 442 -24.71 -2.46 -28.25
CA ASP A 442 -25.45 -2.83 -27.04
C ASP A 442 -25.66 -4.36 -26.94
N PRO A 443 -25.66 -4.96 -25.74
CA PRO A 443 -26.27 -6.27 -25.55
C PRO A 443 -27.67 -6.14 -24.91
N SER A 444 -28.67 -6.73 -25.57
CA SER A 444 -29.98 -7.06 -24.99
C SER A 444 -29.89 -8.33 -24.12
N PRO A 445 -30.83 -8.55 -23.18
CA PRO A 445 -30.73 -9.59 -22.16
C PRO A 445 -31.38 -10.89 -22.65
N ASP A 446 -30.81 -12.05 -22.31
CA ASP A 446 -31.55 -13.23 -21.81
C ASP A 446 -30.63 -14.43 -21.52
N HIS A 447 -31.01 -15.15 -20.46
CA HIS A 447 -30.54 -16.45 -19.93
C HIS A 447 -29.51 -16.47 -18.76
N PRO A 448 -29.80 -17.22 -17.68
CA PRO A 448 -28.99 -17.27 -16.47
C PRO A 448 -27.87 -18.32 -16.62
N PRO A 449 -26.66 -18.11 -16.05
CA PRO A 449 -25.68 -19.17 -15.95
C PRO A 449 -25.88 -19.96 -14.65
N GLU A 450 -25.94 -21.28 -14.80
CA GLU A 450 -25.94 -22.26 -13.72
C GLU A 450 -24.66 -22.17 -12.89
N PHE A 451 -24.82 -22.11 -11.57
CA PHE A 451 -23.72 -22.15 -10.60
C PHE A 451 -23.20 -23.58 -10.43
N SER A 452 -22.00 -23.84 -10.94
CA SER A 452 -21.24 -25.04 -10.58
C SER A 452 -20.61 -24.87 -9.19
N THR A 453 -20.98 -25.79 -8.30
CA THR A 453 -20.55 -25.88 -6.90
C THR A 453 -19.14 -26.47 -6.80
N SER A 454 -18.16 -25.66 -6.42
CA SER A 454 -16.94 -26.13 -5.76
C SER A 454 -16.30 -25.00 -4.94
N PHE A 455 -16.93 -24.65 -3.82
CA PHE A 455 -16.32 -23.83 -2.77
C PHE A 455 -16.22 -24.68 -1.50
N SER A 456 -15.10 -25.36 -1.33
CA SER A 456 -14.71 -25.99 -0.08
C SER A 456 -13.29 -25.52 0.24
N ASP A 457 -13.20 -24.62 1.25
CA ASP A 457 -12.15 -24.55 2.28
C ASP A 457 -12.01 -23.14 2.86
N ILE A 458 -13.05 -22.65 3.54
CA ILE A 458 -12.91 -21.53 4.49
C ILE A 458 -12.52 -22.14 5.84
N ARG A 459 -11.24 -22.07 6.20
CA ARG A 459 -10.76 -22.46 7.53
C ARG A 459 -11.03 -21.33 8.52
N ILE A 460 -11.96 -21.57 9.44
CA ILE A 460 -11.96 -20.95 10.77
C ILE A 460 -10.84 -21.66 11.53
N MET A 461 -9.76 -20.95 11.86
CA MET A 461 -8.61 -21.57 12.54
C MET A 461 -8.90 -21.74 14.03
N PRO A 462 -8.68 -22.92 14.64
CA PRO A 462 -8.67 -23.08 16.08
C PRO A 462 -7.27 -22.81 16.67
N ASP A 463 -7.24 -22.49 17.98
CA ASP A 463 -6.05 -22.27 18.80
C ASP A 463 -5.20 -23.54 18.96
N SER A 464 -4.40 -23.90 17.95
CA SER A 464 -3.17 -24.70 18.13
C SER A 464 -2.36 -24.75 16.84
N MET A 465 -1.32 -23.92 16.73
CA MET A 465 -0.21 -24.16 15.80
C MET A 465 1.10 -24.18 16.60
N ALA A 466 1.48 -25.37 17.05
CA ALA A 466 2.87 -25.66 17.36
C ALA A 466 3.62 -25.77 16.03
N VAL A 467 4.58 -24.88 15.79
CA VAL A 467 5.48 -24.93 14.63
C VAL A 467 6.73 -25.70 15.06
N SER A 468 7.04 -26.76 14.31
CA SER A 468 8.23 -27.59 14.50
C SER A 468 9.49 -26.75 14.25
N SER A 469 10.38 -26.68 15.24
CA SER A 469 11.76 -26.25 15.04
C SER A 469 12.54 -27.40 14.41
N ASP A 470 13.05 -27.21 13.19
CA ASP A 470 14.23 -27.92 12.71
C ASP A 470 14.73 -27.18 11.46
N ASP A 471 15.79 -26.39 11.67
CA ASP A 471 16.87 -26.09 10.73
C ASP A 471 17.81 -25.09 11.43
N ALA A 472 18.61 -25.60 12.36
CA ALA A 472 19.80 -24.95 12.86
C ALA A 472 20.92 -25.98 12.94
N MET A 473 22.14 -25.54 12.68
CA MET A 473 23.42 -26.25 12.69
C MET A 473 23.87 -26.82 11.33
N ASP A 474 24.58 -25.99 10.57
CA ASP A 474 25.87 -26.45 10.04
C ASP A 474 26.83 -25.26 9.84
N SER A 475 27.75 -25.08 10.79
CA SER A 475 28.94 -24.27 10.62
C SER A 475 30.04 -24.84 11.52
N ASN A 476 30.73 -25.86 11.02
CA ASN A 476 31.99 -26.30 11.61
C ASN A 476 33.15 -25.49 11.01
N ASN A 477 33.85 -24.86 11.93
CA ASN A 477 35.08 -24.10 11.75
C ASN A 477 36.26 -25.07 11.89
N GLU A 478 37.12 -25.20 10.89
CA GLU A 478 38.44 -25.81 11.07
C GLU A 478 39.52 -24.91 10.43
N ASP A 479 40.18 -24.14 11.29
CA ASP A 479 41.54 -23.63 11.07
C ASP A 479 42.53 -24.67 11.60
N LEU A 480 43.53 -25.07 10.79
CA LEU A 480 44.96 -24.88 11.08
C LEU A 480 45.90 -25.64 10.14
N GLU A 481 47.05 -25.00 9.97
CA GLU A 481 48.11 -25.22 8.99
C GLU A 481 48.96 -26.50 9.13
N LYS A 482 49.59 -26.85 7.98
CA LYS A 482 50.96 -27.39 7.78
C LYS A 482 51.40 -28.63 8.56
N SER A 483 51.78 -29.68 7.82
CA SER A 483 53.20 -29.97 7.49
C SER A 483 53.43 -31.30 6.77
N GLY A 484 54.39 -31.24 5.83
CA GLY A 484 55.25 -32.25 5.20
C GLY A 484 55.07 -33.77 5.42
N GLY A 485 55.31 -34.51 4.32
CA GLY A 485 56.11 -35.75 4.39
C GLY A 485 55.60 -36.94 3.57
N SER A 486 56.14 -37.07 2.36
CA SER A 486 56.45 -38.29 1.57
C SER A 486 56.01 -39.67 2.07
N LYS A 487 55.41 -40.49 1.18
CA LYS A 487 55.97 -41.81 0.76
C LYS A 487 55.21 -42.45 -0.42
N GLN A 488 56.00 -43.21 -1.19
CA GLN A 488 55.76 -43.89 -2.47
C GLN A 488 54.97 -45.20 -2.37
N GLY A 489 54.54 -45.70 -3.54
CA GLY A 489 54.36 -47.12 -3.91
C GLY A 489 53.10 -47.32 -4.79
N GLU A 490 53.19 -47.35 -6.13
CA GLU A 490 53.40 -48.54 -6.99
C GLU A 490 52.41 -49.69 -6.65
N GLU A 491 51.59 -50.29 -7.53
CA GLU A 491 51.85 -50.79 -8.89
C GLU A 491 50.52 -51.31 -9.54
N LYS A 492 50.46 -51.30 -10.90
CA LYS A 492 49.80 -52.28 -11.83
C LYS A 492 48.26 -52.44 -11.82
N SER A 493 47.54 -52.74 -12.91
CA SER A 493 47.76 -52.96 -14.36
C SER A 493 46.41 -53.40 -14.98
N SER A 494 46.29 -53.36 -16.32
CA SER A 494 45.30 -54.00 -17.21
C SER A 494 43.94 -53.30 -17.37
N THR A 495 43.74 -52.48 -18.41
CA THR A 495 43.36 -52.79 -19.82
C THR A 495 41.90 -53.24 -19.99
N ASP A 496 41.05 -52.34 -20.51
CA ASP A 496 40.46 -52.55 -21.84
C ASP A 496 39.89 -51.24 -22.43
N ARG A 497 40.42 -50.88 -23.60
CA ARG A 497 39.85 -50.01 -24.63
C ARG A 497 40.03 -50.81 -25.92
N PRO A 498 39.08 -50.80 -26.88
CA PRO A 498 39.19 -49.82 -27.98
C PRO A 498 37.84 -49.46 -28.61
N LEU A 499 37.64 -48.53 -29.56
CA LEU A 499 38.35 -47.41 -30.18
C LEU A 499 37.36 -46.83 -31.22
N LYS A 500 37.44 -45.51 -31.43
CA LYS A 500 37.41 -44.76 -32.73
C LYS A 500 36.15 -44.85 -33.62
N ARG A 501 35.73 -43.86 -34.41
CA ARG A 501 36.38 -42.75 -35.17
C ARG A 501 35.26 -41.73 -35.49
N ILE A 502 35.43 -40.41 -35.32
CA ILE A 502 36.08 -39.38 -36.16
C ILE A 502 35.39 -39.09 -37.51
N GLY A 503 35.07 -37.79 -37.70
CA GLY A 503 34.94 -37.06 -38.97
C GLY A 503 33.53 -36.47 -39.15
N GLY A 504 33.30 -35.19 -39.42
CA GLY A 504 34.13 -34.03 -39.70
C GLY A 504 33.19 -32.91 -40.20
N ASP A 505 33.48 -31.69 -39.77
CA ASP A 505 33.22 -30.36 -40.36
C ASP A 505 31.87 -29.92 -40.99
N GLU A 506 31.61 -28.64 -40.67
CA GLU A 506 30.96 -27.56 -41.44
C GLU A 506 29.51 -27.11 -41.16
N ASN A 507 29.45 -25.82 -40.81
CA ASN A 507 28.46 -24.79 -41.14
C ASN A 507 27.08 -24.75 -40.44
N GLY A 508 26.98 -23.80 -39.50
CA GLY A 508 26.03 -22.67 -39.53
C GLY A 508 24.52 -22.98 -39.50
N ASN A 509 23.85 -22.63 -38.40
CA ASN A 509 22.86 -21.55 -38.40
C ASN A 509 22.44 -21.21 -36.96
N SER A 510 22.36 -19.91 -36.68
CA SER A 510 21.87 -19.38 -35.40
C SER A 510 20.34 -19.40 -35.41
N GLY A 511 19.73 -20.01 -34.38
CA GLY A 511 18.28 -20.12 -34.24
C GLY A 511 17.86 -19.81 -32.81
N ILE A 512 17.51 -18.54 -32.58
CA ILE A 512 16.88 -18.03 -31.36
C ILE A 512 15.59 -18.83 -31.09
N LYS A 513 15.56 -19.59 -29.99
CA LYS A 513 14.35 -20.29 -29.54
C LYS A 513 13.39 -19.27 -28.93
N LYS A 514 12.37 -18.87 -29.70
CA LYS A 514 11.22 -18.08 -29.24
C LYS A 514 10.47 -18.81 -28.12
N ILE A 515 10.39 -18.19 -26.95
CA ILE A 515 9.51 -18.61 -25.86
C ILE A 515 8.07 -18.18 -26.24
N LYS A 516 7.20 -19.16 -26.50
CA LYS A 516 5.76 -18.94 -26.74
C LYS A 516 5.08 -18.56 -25.42
N ARG A 517 4.53 -17.34 -25.34
CA ARG A 517 3.59 -16.91 -24.30
C ARG A 517 2.28 -17.71 -24.45
N ARG A 518 1.93 -18.53 -23.46
CA ARG A 518 0.57 -19.10 -23.34
C ARG A 518 -0.36 -18.00 -22.80
N ASN A 519 -1.38 -17.66 -23.59
CA ASN A 519 -2.64 -16.95 -23.25
C ASN A 519 -3.16 -16.00 -24.36
N GLN A 520 -2.71 -16.14 -25.61
CA GLN A 520 -3.22 -15.36 -26.75
C GLN A 520 -4.35 -16.07 -27.55
N ALA A 521 -4.89 -17.20 -27.05
CA ALA A 521 -5.81 -18.05 -27.80
C ALA A 521 -7.26 -18.05 -27.25
N ILE A 522 -7.67 -16.97 -26.55
CA ILE A 522 -9.06 -16.79 -26.08
C ILE A 522 -9.78 -15.63 -26.81
N TYR A 523 -9.10 -14.95 -27.75
CA TYR A 523 -9.70 -13.85 -28.54
C TYR A 523 -9.49 -13.99 -30.06
N ALA A 524 -9.28 -15.21 -30.56
CA ALA A 524 -9.14 -15.47 -31.99
C ALA A 524 -9.99 -16.69 -32.39
N ALA A 525 -11.31 -16.52 -32.38
CA ALA A 525 -12.26 -17.46 -32.96
C ALA A 525 -13.57 -16.72 -33.24
N GLU A 526 -13.55 -15.75 -34.16
CA GLU A 526 -14.77 -15.19 -34.77
C GLU A 526 -14.43 -14.36 -36.03
N GLU A 527 -13.64 -14.91 -36.96
CA GLU A 527 -13.62 -14.45 -38.36
C GLU A 527 -13.19 -15.61 -39.27
N GLU A 528 -14.12 -16.52 -39.57
CA GLU A 528 -14.03 -17.42 -40.72
C GLU A 528 -15.44 -17.97 -41.00
N ASP A 529 -16.30 -17.13 -41.59
CA ASP A 529 -17.44 -17.59 -42.38
C ASP A 529 -17.99 -16.43 -43.22
N LYS A 530 -17.47 -16.29 -44.45
CA LYS A 530 -18.14 -15.79 -45.67
C LYS A 530 -17.15 -15.73 -46.83
N THR A 531 -16.96 -16.88 -47.47
CA THR A 531 -16.65 -16.96 -48.91
C THR A 531 -17.94 -17.32 -49.64
N ASP A 532 -18.48 -16.36 -50.38
CA ASP A 532 -18.81 -16.47 -51.81
C ASP A 532 -19.26 -15.10 -52.35
#